data_AF-A0A9W6U7P3-F1
#
_entry.id   AF-A0A9W6U7P3-F1
#
_cell.length_a   1.000
_cell.length_b   1.000
_cell.length_c   1.000
_cell.angle_alpha   90.00
_cell.angle_beta   90.00
_cell.angle_gamma   90.00
#
_symmetry.space_group_name_H-M   'P 1'
#
loop_
_entity.id
_entity.type
_entity.pdbx_description
1 polymer ?
#
loop_
_entity_poly.entity_id
_entity_poly.type
_entity_poly.pdbx_seq_one_letter_code
_entity_poly.pdbx_strand_id
1 'polypeptide(L)'
;MSSIIGISSKDLVPNGFNNQYRYRFPASATFQNTAVCVQSISMYNSQVNIDSTAYGNTTFKIEIPTAATTSTISITLKDGIYSYTDINRMIQSALISNGAYLIDPDGNNAFFIQLIENSTYYAAQVDVSSTPTAIGTYTRPATGLYSAGGSGLPTTARVPRLIIDNAEFGKIIGFSPGTYPSASSTTTQSFLSDITPQVNPVSASMMAHTTSSQSRSLISSNDSSNLRTLIY
;
A
#
# COMPACT_ATOMS: atom_id res chain seq x y z
N MET A 1 -27.78 -32.34 -13.83
CA MET A 1 -26.98 -32.34 -12.59
C MET A 1 -25.78 -31.44 -12.84
N SER A 2 -25.57 -30.43 -12.00
CA SER A 2 -24.32 -29.66 -12.01
C SER A 2 -23.31 -30.34 -11.10
N SER A 3 -22.07 -30.46 -11.57
CA SER A 3 -20.96 -31.00 -10.78
C SER A 3 -19.97 -29.88 -10.53
N ILE A 4 -19.57 -29.70 -9.27
CA ILE A 4 -18.61 -28.66 -8.85
C ILE A 4 -17.22 -29.29 -8.81
N ILE A 5 -16.25 -28.64 -9.46
CA ILE A 5 -14.84 -29.01 -9.40
C ILE A 5 -14.15 -27.99 -8.48
N GLY A 6 -13.61 -28.45 -7.36
CA GLY A 6 -12.83 -27.63 -6.44
C GLY A 6 -11.37 -27.56 -6.87
N ILE A 7 -10.89 -26.37 -7.24
CA ILE A 7 -9.49 -26.09 -7.58
C ILE A 7 -8.85 -25.34 -6.41
N SER A 8 -7.67 -25.78 -5.97
CA SER A 8 -6.94 -25.18 -4.84
C SER A 8 -5.42 -25.19 -5.07
N SER A 9 -4.63 -24.81 -4.06
CA SER A 9 -3.16 -24.82 -4.14
C SER A 9 -2.56 -26.17 -4.55
N LYS A 10 -3.24 -27.29 -4.31
CA LYS A 10 -2.82 -28.63 -4.76
C LYS A 10 -2.82 -28.79 -6.29
N ASP A 11 -3.60 -27.98 -6.97
CA ASP A 11 -3.77 -28.01 -8.43
C ASP A 11 -2.84 -26.99 -9.12
N LEU A 12 -2.02 -26.26 -8.35
CA LEU A 12 -1.06 -25.30 -8.86
C LEU A 12 -0.01 -26.01 -9.71
N VAL A 13 0.19 -25.52 -10.93
CA VAL A 13 1.25 -26.01 -11.81
C VAL A 13 2.59 -25.47 -11.27
N PRO A 14 3.55 -26.33 -10.92
CA PRO A 14 4.86 -25.90 -10.42
C PRO A 14 5.71 -25.38 -11.58
N ASN A 15 5.44 -24.15 -12.00
CA ASN A 15 6.15 -23.44 -13.08
C ASN A 15 6.96 -22.23 -12.57
N GLY A 16 7.00 -22.01 -11.25
CA GLY A 16 7.68 -20.88 -10.62
C GLY A 16 6.92 -19.54 -10.68
N PHE A 17 5.79 -19.48 -11.39
CA PHE A 17 5.03 -18.24 -11.61
C PHE A 17 3.66 -18.22 -10.92
N ASN A 18 3.28 -19.30 -10.23
CA ASN A 18 2.03 -19.46 -9.46
C ASN A 18 0.76 -18.95 -10.17
N ASN A 19 0.72 -19.04 -11.50
CA ASN A 19 -0.27 -18.39 -12.36
C ASN A 19 -1.16 -19.37 -13.12
N GLN A 20 -0.94 -20.68 -12.95
CA GLN A 20 -1.69 -21.72 -13.64
C GLN A 20 -2.15 -22.78 -12.66
N TYR A 21 -3.43 -23.11 -12.72
CA TYR A 21 -4.02 -24.23 -11.99
C TYR A 21 -4.52 -25.27 -13.00
N ARG A 22 -4.25 -26.55 -12.73
CA ARG A 22 -4.61 -27.67 -13.60
C ARG A 22 -5.25 -28.78 -12.78
N TYR A 23 -6.56 -28.95 -12.93
CA TYR A 23 -7.27 -30.10 -12.41
C TYR A 23 -7.13 -31.29 -13.36
N ARG A 24 -6.69 -32.44 -12.85
CA ARG A 24 -6.63 -33.70 -13.60
C ARG A 24 -7.78 -34.59 -13.18
N PHE A 25 -8.59 -35.02 -14.15
CA PHE A 25 -9.66 -35.98 -13.87
C PHE A 25 -9.06 -37.34 -13.48
N PRO A 26 -9.66 -38.03 -12.48
CA PRO A 26 -9.15 -39.31 -12.00
C PRO A 26 -9.33 -40.47 -13.01
N ALA A 27 -10.20 -40.29 -14.00
CA ALA A 27 -10.42 -41.22 -15.09
C ALA A 27 -10.69 -40.46 -16.39
N SER A 28 -10.60 -41.16 -17.52
CA SER A 28 -10.98 -40.63 -18.83
C SER A 28 -12.44 -40.15 -18.78
N ALA A 29 -12.66 -38.89 -19.15
CA ALA A 29 -13.99 -38.28 -19.20
C ALA A 29 -14.31 -37.84 -20.63
N THR A 30 -15.52 -38.15 -21.09
CA THR A 30 -16.03 -37.72 -22.40
C THR A 30 -17.07 -36.64 -22.18
N PHE A 31 -16.86 -35.46 -22.74
CA PHE A 31 -17.79 -34.33 -22.65
C PHE A 31 -18.49 -34.14 -24.00
N GLN A 32 -19.77 -34.50 -24.10
CA GLN A 32 -20.60 -34.21 -25.27
C GLN A 32 -21.68 -33.19 -24.88
N ASN A 33 -21.88 -32.16 -25.69
CA ASN A 33 -22.85 -31.08 -25.46
C ASN A 33 -22.81 -30.49 -24.04
N THR A 34 -21.62 -30.41 -23.44
CA THR A 34 -21.41 -29.91 -22.07
C THR A 34 -20.66 -28.58 -22.12
N ALA A 35 -21.09 -27.61 -21.32
CA ALA A 35 -20.38 -26.34 -21.12
C ALA A 35 -19.74 -26.32 -19.72
N VAL A 36 -18.55 -25.73 -19.63
CA VAL A 36 -17.89 -25.45 -18.34
C VAL A 36 -18.01 -23.96 -18.09
N CYS A 37 -18.47 -23.59 -16.90
CA CYS A 37 -18.50 -22.21 -16.44
C CYS A 37 -17.74 -22.08 -15.12
N VAL A 38 -17.18 -20.90 -14.89
CA VAL A 38 -16.58 -20.55 -13.59
C VAL A 38 -17.71 -20.20 -12.65
N GLN A 39 -17.84 -20.91 -11.52
CA GLN A 39 -18.88 -20.61 -10.53
C GLN A 39 -18.48 -19.43 -9.64
N SER A 40 -17.25 -19.45 -9.12
CA SER A 40 -16.68 -18.37 -8.31
C SER A 40 -15.15 -18.49 -8.29
N ILE A 41 -14.49 -17.34 -8.13
CA ILE A 41 -13.06 -17.25 -7.84
C ILE A 41 -12.91 -16.36 -6.61
N SER A 42 -12.15 -16.85 -5.62
CA SER A 42 -11.75 -16.07 -4.45
C SER A 42 -10.23 -16.08 -4.40
N MET A 43 -9.63 -14.90 -4.51
CA MET A 43 -8.19 -14.70 -4.45
C MET A 43 -7.87 -13.68 -3.38
N TYR A 44 -6.75 -13.86 -2.69
CA TYR A 44 -6.19 -12.84 -1.82
C TYR A 44 -5.83 -11.61 -2.65
N ASN A 45 -5.98 -10.42 -2.05
CA ASN A 45 -5.58 -9.19 -2.71
C ASN A 45 -4.08 -9.24 -3.06
N SER A 46 -3.76 -9.12 -4.34
CA SER A 46 -2.40 -9.05 -4.88
C SER A 46 -2.08 -7.67 -5.46
N GLN A 47 -2.94 -6.68 -5.25
CA GLN A 47 -2.70 -5.31 -5.67
C GLN A 47 -1.84 -4.58 -4.63
N VAL A 48 -0.85 -3.87 -5.16
CA VAL A 48 0.00 -2.96 -4.39
C VAL A 48 -0.85 -1.78 -3.90
N ASN A 49 -0.61 -1.32 -2.67
CA ASN A 49 -1.31 -0.17 -2.12
C ASN A 49 -0.57 1.15 -2.41
N ILE A 50 0.74 1.08 -2.64
CA ILE A 50 1.57 2.19 -3.10
C ILE A 50 2.00 1.90 -4.55
N ASP A 51 1.61 2.77 -5.48
CA ASP A 51 1.94 2.62 -6.89
C ASP A 51 2.03 3.99 -7.57
N SER A 52 3.20 4.28 -8.15
CA SER A 52 3.50 5.52 -8.85
C SER A 52 2.61 5.80 -10.06
N THR A 53 2.15 4.76 -10.75
CA THR A 53 1.42 4.86 -12.03
C THR A 53 -0.09 4.77 -11.82
N ALA A 54 -0.54 3.85 -10.97
CA ALA A 54 -1.95 3.61 -10.72
C ALA A 54 -2.56 4.63 -9.74
N TYR A 55 -1.79 5.07 -8.74
CA TYR A 55 -2.31 5.90 -7.63
C TYR A 55 -1.52 7.19 -7.40
N GLY A 56 -0.26 7.27 -7.85
CA GLY A 56 0.59 8.45 -7.67
C GLY A 56 0.85 8.79 -6.20
N ASN A 57 0.74 7.83 -5.28
CA ASN A 57 0.74 8.01 -3.83
C ASN A 57 2.10 7.69 -3.17
N THR A 58 3.20 7.98 -3.86
CA THR A 58 4.54 7.52 -3.47
C THR A 58 5.35 8.51 -2.64
N THR A 59 4.87 9.75 -2.46
CA THR A 59 5.70 10.83 -1.91
C THR A 59 5.04 11.53 -0.72
N PHE A 60 5.88 11.93 0.22
CA PHE A 60 5.54 12.85 1.32
C PHE A 60 6.82 13.45 1.89
N LYS A 61 6.69 14.38 2.85
CA LYS A 61 7.84 15.10 3.41
C LYS A 61 7.80 15.14 4.93
N ILE A 62 8.97 15.28 5.54
CA ILE A 62 9.10 15.55 6.97
C ILE A 62 9.98 16.78 7.15
N GLU A 63 9.49 17.76 7.87
CA GLU A 63 10.25 18.91 8.32
C GLU A 63 10.87 18.60 9.70
N ILE A 64 12.19 18.73 9.78
CA ILE A 64 12.99 18.46 10.97
C ILE A 64 13.61 19.76 11.49
N PRO A 65 13.53 20.05 12.80
CA PRO A 65 14.22 21.20 13.38
C PRO A 65 15.74 21.04 13.37
N THR A 66 16.46 22.07 12.91
CA THR A 66 17.94 22.10 12.82
C THR A 66 18.47 23.50 13.11
N ALA A 67 19.49 23.64 13.95
CA ALA A 67 20.02 24.95 14.37
C ALA A 67 18.90 25.99 14.66
N ALA A 68 18.98 27.18 14.06
CA ALA A 68 17.95 28.22 14.19
C ALA A 68 16.77 28.07 13.19
N THR A 69 16.77 27.01 12.36
CA THR A 69 15.87 26.82 11.22
C THR A 69 15.22 25.42 11.21
N THR A 70 14.62 25.05 10.08
CA THR A 70 14.13 23.70 9.80
C THR A 70 14.76 23.17 8.51
N SER A 71 14.78 21.85 8.34
CA SER A 71 15.24 21.17 7.13
C SER A 71 14.19 20.16 6.69
N THR A 72 13.84 20.17 5.41
CA THR A 72 12.80 19.31 4.85
C THR A 72 13.42 18.09 4.17
N ILE A 73 12.99 16.90 4.58
CA ILE A 73 13.39 15.61 4.02
C ILE A 73 12.23 15.08 3.19
N SER A 74 12.45 14.94 1.88
CA SER A 74 11.49 14.30 0.97
C SER A 74 11.67 12.79 1.00
N ILE A 75 10.57 12.07 1.14
CA ILE A 75 10.53 10.61 1.20
C ILE A 75 9.75 10.12 -0.01
N THR A 76 10.36 9.20 -0.76
CA THR A 76 9.74 8.52 -1.90
C THR A 76 9.72 7.02 -1.63
N LEU A 77 8.51 6.47 -1.51
CA LEU A 77 8.27 5.04 -1.42
C LEU A 77 8.37 4.41 -2.81
N LYS A 78 8.94 3.20 -2.88
CA LYS A 78 8.90 2.39 -4.10
C LYS A 78 7.53 1.72 -4.22
N ASP A 79 7.14 1.36 -5.43
CA ASP A 79 5.87 0.65 -5.66
C ASP A 79 5.88 -0.71 -4.91
N GLY A 80 4.80 -0.99 -4.18
CA GLY A 80 4.75 -2.16 -3.31
C GLY A 80 3.58 -2.18 -2.32
N ILE A 81 3.57 -3.20 -1.47
CA ILE A 81 2.61 -3.37 -0.37
C ILE A 81 3.26 -2.87 0.92
N TYR A 82 2.66 -1.88 1.57
CA TYR A 82 3.17 -1.27 2.80
C TYR A 82 2.12 -1.30 3.91
N SER A 83 2.50 -1.79 5.09
CA SER A 83 1.77 -1.53 6.33
C SER A 83 2.21 -0.20 6.96
N TYR A 84 1.49 0.29 7.97
CA TYR A 84 1.94 1.44 8.76
C TYR A 84 3.33 1.24 9.37
N THR A 85 3.63 0.02 9.82
CA THR A 85 4.94 -0.34 10.34
C THR A 85 6.02 -0.18 9.27
N ASP A 86 5.73 -0.57 8.03
CA ASP A 86 6.69 -0.45 6.92
C ASP A 86 6.88 1.01 6.50
N ILE A 87 5.82 1.81 6.46
CA ILE A 87 5.91 3.26 6.22
C ILE A 87 6.77 3.91 7.31
N ASN A 88 6.56 3.56 8.59
CA ASN A 88 7.36 4.09 9.69
C ASN A 88 8.84 3.69 9.58
N ARG A 89 9.15 2.45 9.17
CA ARG A 89 10.53 2.02 8.87
C ARG A 89 11.15 2.83 7.73
N MET A 90 10.38 3.16 6.69
CA MET A 90 10.85 4.00 5.58
C MET A 90 11.15 5.43 6.04
N ILE A 91 10.33 5.98 6.94
CA ILE A 91 10.61 7.26 7.61
C ILE A 91 11.94 7.18 8.35
N GLN A 92 12.12 6.18 9.20
CA GLN A 92 13.35 5.99 9.97
C GLN A 92 14.59 5.83 9.07
N SER A 93 14.48 5.05 8.00
CA SER A 93 15.54 4.89 7.00
C SER A 93 15.93 6.22 6.33
N ALA A 94 14.94 7.03 5.94
CA ALA A 94 15.18 8.34 5.37
C ALA A 94 15.84 9.31 6.38
N LEU A 95 15.43 9.27 7.65
CA LEU A 95 16.04 10.06 8.72
C LEU A 95 17.48 9.62 8.99
N ILE A 96 17.77 8.32 8.98
CA ILE A 96 19.14 7.79 9.10
C ILE A 96 20.00 8.29 7.95
N SER A 97 19.51 8.18 6.71
CA SER A 97 20.25 8.59 5.52
C SER A 97 20.57 10.09 5.51
N ASN A 98 19.73 10.92 6.13
CA ASN A 98 19.94 12.36 6.25
C ASN A 98 20.64 12.77 7.57
N GLY A 99 20.95 11.82 8.46
CA GLY A 99 21.52 12.08 9.77
C GLY A 99 20.63 12.91 10.71
N ALA A 100 19.31 12.75 10.60
CA ALA A 100 18.28 13.42 11.39
C ALA A 100 17.80 12.55 12.57
N TYR A 101 18.73 11.89 13.25
CA TYR A 101 18.47 11.00 14.38
C TYR A 101 19.58 11.18 15.44
N LEU A 102 19.32 10.70 16.65
CA LEU A 102 20.33 10.60 17.70
C LEU A 102 20.52 9.15 18.11
N ILE A 103 21.60 8.85 18.81
CA ILE A 103 21.89 7.50 19.30
C ILE A 103 21.75 7.53 20.82
N ASP A 104 20.89 6.68 21.38
CA ASP A 104 20.69 6.56 22.82
C ASP A 104 21.91 5.89 23.51
N PRO A 105 21.99 5.92 24.86
CA PRO A 105 23.09 5.27 25.58
C PRO A 105 23.17 3.75 25.36
N ASP A 106 22.07 3.10 24.96
CA ASP A 106 21.98 1.67 24.69
C ASP A 106 22.43 1.34 23.24
N GLY A 107 22.72 2.36 22.42
CA GLY A 107 23.17 2.23 21.04
C GLY A 107 22.04 2.19 20.01
N ASN A 108 20.78 2.42 20.40
CA ASN A 108 19.66 2.46 19.46
C ASN A 108 19.47 3.86 18.87
N ASN A 109 18.93 3.90 17.65
CA ASN A 109 18.59 5.15 16.99
C ASN A 109 17.28 5.70 17.57
N ALA A 110 17.36 6.90 18.16
CA ALA A 110 16.25 7.67 18.66
C ALA A 110 15.70 8.60 17.57
N PHE A 111 14.38 8.48 17.32
CA PHE A 111 13.63 9.29 16.37
C PHE A 111 12.58 10.13 17.09
N PHE A 112 12.38 11.36 16.63
CA PHE A 112 11.46 12.32 17.26
C PHE A 112 10.08 12.40 16.57
N ILE A 113 9.84 11.51 15.61
CA ILE A 113 8.57 11.36 14.90
C ILE A 113 8.32 9.88 14.64
N GLN A 114 7.08 9.44 14.83
CA GLN A 114 6.64 8.10 14.51
C GLN A 114 5.22 8.12 13.96
N LEU A 115 4.97 7.24 12.99
CA LEU A 115 3.64 6.94 12.48
C LEU A 115 3.23 5.56 13.01
N ILE A 116 2.11 5.50 13.71
CA ILE A 116 1.58 4.27 14.30
C ILE A 116 0.10 4.11 13.95
N GLU A 117 -0.35 2.86 13.92
CA GLU A 117 -1.77 2.55 13.80
C GLU A 117 -2.47 2.67 15.15
N ASN A 118 -3.67 3.22 15.17
CA ASN A 118 -4.51 3.28 16.35
C ASN A 118 -5.80 2.48 16.10
N SER A 119 -5.81 1.22 16.57
CA SER A 119 -6.93 0.30 16.38
C SER A 119 -8.19 0.72 17.13
N THR A 120 -8.07 1.48 18.22
CA THR A 120 -9.21 1.95 19.02
C THR A 120 -10.05 2.96 18.23
N TYR A 121 -9.39 3.83 17.48
CA TYR A 121 -10.04 4.88 16.70
C TYR A 121 -10.12 4.57 15.20
N TYR A 122 -9.69 3.39 14.77
CA TYR A 122 -9.58 3.01 13.36
C TYR A 122 -8.88 4.09 12.53
N ALA A 123 -7.80 4.63 13.09
CA ALA A 123 -7.13 5.85 12.66
C ALA A 123 -5.62 5.64 12.59
N ALA A 124 -4.91 6.46 11.80
CA ALA A 124 -3.48 6.59 11.97
C ALA A 124 -3.18 7.64 13.03
N GLN A 125 -2.11 7.45 13.77
CA GLN A 125 -1.63 8.40 14.76
C GLN A 125 -0.18 8.77 14.46
N VAL A 126 0.07 10.07 14.42
CA VAL A 126 1.41 10.63 14.31
C VAL A 126 1.80 11.16 15.67
N ASP A 127 2.82 10.56 16.26
CA ASP A 127 3.41 11.09 17.48
C ASP A 127 4.68 11.85 17.13
N VAL A 128 4.78 13.05 17.68
CA VAL A 128 5.96 13.90 17.55
C VAL A 128 6.44 14.25 18.95
N SER A 129 7.75 14.20 19.15
CA SER A 129 8.40 14.59 20.40
C SER A 129 9.35 15.75 20.16
N SER A 130 9.64 16.49 21.22
CA SER A 130 10.51 17.67 21.13
C SER A 130 11.94 17.23 20.83
N THR A 131 12.52 17.73 19.73
CA THR A 131 13.93 17.54 19.43
C THR A 131 14.75 18.29 20.48
N PRO A 132 15.71 17.64 21.15
CA PRO A 132 16.49 18.26 22.21
C PRO A 132 17.42 19.34 21.65
N THR A 133 17.57 20.44 22.39
CA THR A 133 18.46 21.56 22.02
C THR A 133 19.91 21.33 22.41
N ALA A 134 20.15 20.43 23.35
CA ALA A 134 21.46 19.99 23.79
C ALA A 134 21.52 18.47 23.73
N ILE A 135 22.72 17.94 23.50
CA ILE A 135 22.92 16.51 23.25
C ILE A 135 22.55 15.63 24.45
N GLY A 136 22.69 16.13 25.67
CA GLY A 136 22.40 15.37 26.89
C GLY A 136 23.20 14.06 26.94
N THR A 137 22.49 12.94 27.12
CA THR A 137 23.05 11.58 27.17
C THR A 137 23.16 10.90 25.80
N TYR A 138 22.66 11.54 24.74
CA TYR A 138 22.69 10.97 23.40
C TYR A 138 24.08 11.12 22.75
N THR A 139 24.31 10.39 21.67
CA THR A 139 25.47 10.58 20.78
C THR A 139 24.99 11.05 19.40
N ARG A 140 25.84 11.84 18.71
CA ARG A 140 25.55 12.33 17.35
C ARG A 140 25.79 11.24 16.31
N PRO A 141 25.04 11.26 15.21
CA PRO A 141 25.40 10.47 14.03
C PRO A 141 26.72 10.95 13.44
N ALA A 142 27.42 10.06 12.74
CA ALA A 142 28.72 10.37 12.13
C ALA A 142 28.62 11.46 11.04
N THR A 143 27.52 11.48 10.28
CA THR A 143 27.27 12.41 9.17
C THR A 143 25.82 12.89 9.17
N GLY A 144 25.53 13.91 8.35
CA GLY A 144 24.17 14.45 8.15
C GLY A 144 23.79 15.54 9.15
N LEU A 145 22.49 15.84 9.23
CA LEU A 145 21.96 17.06 9.84
C LEU A 145 22.39 17.24 11.30
N TYR A 146 22.24 16.23 12.15
CA TYR A 146 22.56 16.30 13.59
C TYR A 146 24.02 15.94 13.92
N SER A 147 24.85 15.68 12.93
CA SER A 147 26.28 15.41 13.14
C SER A 147 27.03 16.65 13.64
N ALA A 148 28.29 16.49 14.06
CA ALA A 148 29.14 17.61 14.47
C ALA A 148 29.48 18.57 13.31
N GLY A 149 29.60 18.05 12.08
CA GLY A 149 29.87 18.83 10.88
C GLY A 149 28.63 19.23 10.07
N GLY A 150 27.43 18.85 10.53
CA GLY A 150 26.16 19.22 9.91
C GLY A 150 25.57 20.52 10.47
N SER A 151 24.28 20.73 10.23
CA SER A 151 23.54 21.88 10.78
C SER A 151 23.49 21.87 12.32
N GLY A 152 23.54 20.69 12.93
CA GLY A 152 23.47 20.50 14.37
C GLY A 152 22.04 20.50 14.93
N LEU A 153 21.96 20.26 16.24
CA LEU A 153 20.71 20.28 17.00
C LEU A 153 20.03 21.66 16.94
N PRO A 154 18.70 21.73 17.09
CA PRO A 154 18.00 22.99 17.10
C PRO A 154 18.39 23.87 18.29
N THR A 155 18.43 25.18 18.12
CA THR A 155 18.71 26.16 19.19
C THR A 155 17.50 26.39 20.10
N THR A 156 16.30 26.05 19.63
CA THR A 156 15.04 26.13 20.37
C THR A 156 14.31 24.79 20.27
N ALA A 157 13.73 24.34 21.38
CA ALA A 157 13.01 23.07 21.42
C ALA A 157 11.84 23.13 20.45
N ARG A 158 11.79 22.23 19.47
CA ARG A 158 10.76 22.16 18.43
C ARG A 158 10.48 20.70 18.09
N VAL A 159 9.26 20.42 17.68
CA VAL A 159 8.88 19.09 17.19
C VAL A 159 9.05 18.99 15.67
N PRO A 160 9.40 17.81 15.14
CA PRO A 160 9.22 17.49 13.73
C PRO A 160 7.80 17.71 13.24
N ARG A 161 7.64 17.94 11.94
CA ARG A 161 6.33 18.12 11.31
C ARG A 161 6.20 17.23 10.08
N LEU A 162 5.13 16.44 10.03
CA LEU A 162 4.76 15.68 8.85
C LEU A 162 4.12 16.61 7.83
N ILE A 163 4.61 16.61 6.60
CA ILE A 163 4.08 17.40 5.49
C ILE A 163 3.47 16.44 4.47
N ILE A 164 2.16 16.58 4.27
CA ILE A 164 1.39 15.88 3.25
C ILE A 164 1.17 16.85 2.09
N ASP A 165 2.08 16.80 1.12
CA ASP A 165 1.99 17.54 -0.14
C ASP A 165 1.39 16.71 -1.29
N ASN A 166 1.27 15.41 -1.08
CA ASN A 166 0.60 14.47 -1.98
C ASN A 166 -0.72 14.00 -1.36
N ALA A 167 -1.84 14.48 -1.91
CA ALA A 167 -3.16 14.15 -1.42
C ALA A 167 -3.49 12.65 -1.52
N GLU A 168 -2.94 11.94 -2.53
CA GLU A 168 -3.18 10.51 -2.72
C GLU A 168 -2.44 9.68 -1.66
N PHE A 169 -1.23 10.09 -1.26
CA PHE A 169 -0.58 9.49 -0.09
C PHE A 169 -1.31 9.82 1.21
N GLY A 170 -1.83 11.05 1.34
CA GLY A 170 -2.66 11.46 2.47
C GLY A 170 -3.84 10.52 2.73
N LYS A 171 -4.51 10.03 1.68
CA LYS A 171 -5.60 9.04 1.79
C LYS A 171 -5.14 7.70 2.39
N ILE A 172 -3.91 7.26 2.11
CA ILE A 172 -3.37 6.00 2.66
C ILE A 172 -3.23 6.09 4.17
N ILE A 173 -2.65 7.19 4.65
CA ILE A 173 -2.38 7.38 6.07
C ILE A 173 -3.51 8.09 6.83
N GLY A 174 -4.55 8.56 6.14
CA GLY A 174 -5.68 9.21 6.79
C GLY A 174 -5.49 10.71 7.10
N PHE A 175 -4.55 11.40 6.46
CA PHE A 175 -4.31 12.82 6.70
C PHE A 175 -4.62 13.66 5.46
N SER A 176 -5.39 14.74 5.63
CA SER A 176 -5.61 15.71 4.56
C SER A 176 -4.31 16.45 4.18
N PRO A 177 -4.22 17.05 2.98
CA PRO A 177 -3.03 17.80 2.59
C PRO A 177 -2.77 18.96 3.55
N GLY A 178 -1.56 19.02 4.09
CA GLY A 178 -1.24 19.97 5.15
C GLY A 178 0.06 19.65 5.86
N THR A 179 0.31 20.40 6.93
CA THR A 179 1.46 20.16 7.80
C THR A 179 0.95 19.87 9.21
N TYR A 180 1.47 18.81 9.82
CA TYR A 180 1.05 18.30 11.11
C TYR A 180 2.26 18.17 12.05
N PRO A 181 2.33 18.94 13.15
CA PRO A 181 1.40 20.02 13.54
C PRO A 181 1.35 21.21 12.57
N SER A 182 0.22 21.92 12.54
CA SER A 182 -0.01 23.07 11.64
C SER A 182 0.78 24.32 12.03
N ALA A 183 1.11 24.47 13.31
CA ALA A 183 2.04 25.48 13.82
C ALA A 183 3.27 24.81 14.44
N SER A 184 4.40 25.51 14.48
CA SER A 184 5.58 25.00 15.20
C SER A 184 5.24 24.85 16.68
N SER A 185 5.35 23.63 17.20
CA SER A 185 5.20 23.32 18.62
C SER A 185 6.55 23.00 19.26
N THR A 186 6.65 23.18 20.57
CA THR A 186 7.83 22.85 21.38
C THR A 186 7.59 21.63 22.28
N THR A 187 6.35 21.15 22.36
CA THR A 187 5.90 20.08 23.25
C THR A 187 5.51 18.83 22.46
N THR A 188 5.76 17.66 23.06
CA THR A 188 5.34 16.35 22.52
C THR A 188 3.83 16.33 22.33
N GLN A 189 3.40 15.90 21.15
CA GLN A 189 1.98 15.89 20.74
C GLN A 189 1.70 14.66 19.88
N SER A 190 0.43 14.24 19.91
CA SER A 190 -0.09 13.14 19.11
C SER A 190 -1.27 13.65 18.29
N PHE A 191 -1.28 13.32 17.01
CA PHE A 191 -2.34 13.73 16.07
C PHE A 191 -2.98 12.49 15.48
N LEU A 192 -4.32 12.42 15.54
CA LEU A 192 -5.09 11.41 14.84
C LEU A 192 -5.38 11.88 13.41
N SER A 193 -5.48 10.92 12.49
CA SER A 193 -5.98 11.10 11.13
C SER A 193 -7.32 11.84 11.10
N ASP A 194 -7.46 12.82 10.22
CA ASP A 194 -8.67 13.64 10.03
C ASP A 194 -9.61 13.09 8.94
N ILE A 195 -9.11 12.16 8.11
CA ILE A 195 -9.91 11.39 7.14
C ILE A 195 -9.74 9.90 7.41
N THR A 196 -10.74 9.11 7.01
CA THR A 196 -10.67 7.64 7.16
C THR A 196 -9.50 7.10 6.34
N PRO A 197 -8.52 6.43 6.97
CA PRO A 197 -7.38 5.90 6.25
C PRO A 197 -7.77 4.76 5.31
N GLN A 198 -7.15 4.73 4.13
CA GLN A 198 -7.34 3.72 3.09
C GLN A 198 -6.03 2.99 2.83
N VAL A 199 -5.51 2.27 3.84
CA VAL A 199 -4.23 1.54 3.74
C VAL A 199 -4.19 0.61 2.55
N ASN A 200 -5.34 0.02 2.17
CA ASN A 200 -5.44 -0.77 0.95
C ASN A 200 -6.67 -0.33 0.16
N PRO A 201 -6.50 0.17 -1.08
CA PRO A 201 -7.63 0.60 -1.90
C PRO A 201 -8.52 -0.57 -2.34
N VAL A 202 -8.03 -1.82 -2.28
CA VAL A 202 -8.81 -3.02 -2.62
C VAL A 202 -8.75 -4.04 -1.50
N SER A 203 -9.91 -4.47 -1.01
CA SER A 203 -9.99 -5.44 0.11
C SER A 203 -10.06 -6.89 -0.38
N ALA A 204 -10.73 -7.15 -1.50
CA ALA A 204 -10.78 -8.45 -2.16
C ALA A 204 -11.27 -8.31 -3.61
N SER A 205 -10.86 -9.25 -4.48
CA SER A 205 -11.44 -9.41 -5.82
C SER A 205 -12.45 -10.56 -5.79
N MET A 206 -13.71 -10.27 -6.09
CA MET A 206 -14.76 -11.27 -6.23
C MET A 206 -15.26 -11.29 -7.67
N MET A 207 -15.13 -12.45 -8.32
CA MET A 207 -15.69 -12.67 -9.66
C MET A 207 -16.86 -13.65 -9.55
N ALA A 208 -18.05 -13.17 -9.89
CA ALA A 208 -19.28 -13.96 -9.94
C ALA A 208 -19.76 -14.07 -11.40
N HIS A 209 -20.14 -15.27 -11.82
CA HIS A 209 -20.68 -15.52 -13.16
C HIS A 209 -22.06 -16.16 -13.04
N THR A 210 -23.04 -15.58 -13.74
CA THR A 210 -24.41 -16.08 -13.78
C THR A 210 -24.70 -16.62 -15.18
N THR A 211 -24.97 -17.91 -15.32
CA THR A 211 -25.44 -18.49 -16.58
C THR A 211 -26.94 -18.25 -16.73
N SER A 212 -27.36 -17.42 -17.69
CA SER A 212 -28.76 -17.35 -18.10
C SER A 212 -29.02 -18.42 -19.17
N SER A 213 -29.87 -19.40 -18.84
CA SER A 213 -30.36 -20.40 -19.79
C SER A 213 -31.39 -19.75 -20.73
N GLN A 214 -30.94 -19.12 -21.81
CA GLN A 214 -31.81 -18.84 -22.96
C GLN A 214 -31.79 -20.07 -23.87
N SER A 215 -32.87 -20.85 -23.83
CA SER A 215 -33.17 -21.88 -24.82
C SER A 215 -33.33 -21.20 -26.19
N ARG A 216 -32.24 -21.12 -26.96
CA ARG A 216 -32.30 -20.79 -28.38
C ARG A 216 -32.25 -22.11 -29.15
N SER A 217 -33.43 -22.59 -29.53
CA SER A 217 -33.61 -23.57 -30.60
C SER A 217 -32.86 -23.07 -31.84
N LEU A 218 -31.74 -23.73 -32.15
CA LEU A 218 -31.07 -23.57 -33.44
C LEU A 218 -31.94 -24.32 -34.45
N ILE A 219 -32.82 -23.60 -35.13
CA ILE A 219 -33.42 -24.06 -36.37
C ILE A 219 -32.26 -24.25 -37.36
N SER A 220 -31.84 -25.51 -37.49
CA SER A 220 -31.02 -25.99 -38.58
C SER A 220 -31.94 -26.20 -39.78
N SER A 221 -31.82 -25.36 -40.80
CA SER A 221 -32.23 -25.74 -42.15
C SER A 221 -31.03 -25.54 -43.08
N ASN A 222 -30.21 -26.59 -43.19
CA ASN A 222 -29.32 -26.78 -44.33
C ASN A 222 -29.80 -28.03 -45.07
N ASP A 223 -30.60 -27.82 -46.12
CA ASP A 223 -30.48 -28.55 -47.37
C ASP A 223 -31.23 -27.71 -48.42
N SER A 224 -30.53 -26.85 -49.15
CA SER A 224 -29.83 -27.17 -50.39
C SER A 224 -30.78 -27.69 -51.48
N SER A 225 -31.17 -26.76 -52.37
CA SER A 225 -31.21 -26.90 -53.82
C SER A 225 -32.37 -26.12 -54.46
N ASN A 226 -32.01 -25.26 -55.40
CA ASN A 226 -32.85 -24.74 -56.48
C ASN A 226 -34.04 -23.85 -56.11
N LEU A 227 -33.83 -22.53 -56.16
CA LEU A 227 -34.39 -21.66 -57.21
C LEU A 227 -34.14 -20.21 -56.81
N ARG A 228 -33.21 -19.56 -57.54
CA ARG A 228 -33.24 -18.12 -57.81
C ARG A 228 -34.68 -17.59 -57.88
N THR A 229 -34.85 -16.30 -57.69
CA THR A 229 -35.79 -15.59 -58.57
C THR A 229 -34.98 -15.14 -59.79
N LEU A 230 -35.00 -15.78 -60.98
CA LEU A 230 -35.63 -17.02 -61.44
C LEU A 230 -34.62 -17.80 -62.31
N ILE A 231 -34.00 -18.87 -61.79
CA ILE A 231 -32.83 -19.60 -62.33
C ILE A 231 -31.60 -18.71 -62.70
N TYR A 232 -30.39 -19.21 -62.37
CA TYR A 232 -29.01 -18.83 -62.77
C TYR A 232 -28.05 -18.39 -61.65
#